data_AF-A0A6C0LII1-F1
#
_entry.id   AF-A0A6C0LII1-F1
#
_cell.length_a   1.000
_cell.length_b   1.000
_cell.length_c   1.000
_cell.angle_alpha   90.00
_cell.angle_beta   90.00
_cell.angle_gamma   90.00
#
_symmetry.space_group_name_H-M   'P 1'
#
loop_
_entity.id
_entity.type
_entity.pdbx_description
1 polymer ?
#
loop_
_entity_poly.entity_id
_entity_poly.type
_entity_poly.pdbx_seq_one_letter_code
_entity_poly.pdbx_strand_id
1 'polypeptide(L)'
;MTSLTQDSLKLEYFLEDEYRWCPLKIIGSRFGSKEIIANVTKLDELPDVFNGCYLYSQETCVWFYDKIKKDDVRIVHGSILDDGISNY
;
A
#
# COMPACT_ATOMS: atom_id res chain seq x y z
N MET A 1 -9.18 -25.00 9.47
CA MET A 1 -8.15 -24.59 8.50
C MET A 1 -8.48 -23.17 8.05
N THR A 2 -8.19 -22.17 8.88
CA THR A 2 -8.38 -20.76 8.55
C THR A 2 -7.12 -20.30 7.82
N SER A 3 -7.23 -20.09 6.51
CA SER A 3 -6.19 -19.45 5.72
C SER A 3 -5.84 -18.13 6.41
N LEU A 4 -4.61 -18.02 6.95
CA LEU A 4 -4.02 -16.73 7.24
C LEU A 4 -3.95 -15.98 5.92
N THR A 5 -4.95 -15.17 5.62
CA THR A 5 -4.80 -14.11 4.63
C THR A 5 -3.70 -13.25 5.21
N GLN A 6 -2.49 -13.35 4.67
CA GLN A 6 -1.39 -12.47 5.05
C GLN A 6 -1.90 -11.05 4.79
N ASP A 7 -2.34 -10.38 5.85
CA ASP A 7 -3.05 -9.11 5.76
C ASP A 7 -2.09 -8.09 5.17
N SER A 8 -2.23 -7.88 3.86
CA SER A 8 -1.41 -6.96 3.09
C SER A 8 -1.67 -5.56 3.61
N LEU A 9 -0.73 -5.00 4.36
CA LEU A 9 -0.79 -3.62 4.80
C LEU A 9 -1.06 -2.74 3.58
N LYS A 10 -2.13 -1.95 3.66
CA LYS A 10 -2.49 -1.02 2.59
C LYS A 10 -1.67 0.23 2.80
N LEU A 11 -0.96 0.66 1.76
CA LEU A 11 -0.23 1.92 1.81
C LEU A 11 -1.07 2.99 1.14
N GLU A 12 -0.91 4.21 1.60
CA GLU A 12 -1.44 5.39 0.94
C GLU A 12 -0.34 6.41 0.71
N TYR A 13 -0.35 6.99 -0.48
CA TYR A 13 0.53 8.08 -0.87
C TYR A 13 -0.22 9.39 -0.71
N PHE A 14 0.44 10.39 -0.12
CA PHE A 14 -0.09 11.75 -0.06
C PHE A 14 0.13 12.44 -1.41
N LEU A 15 -0.97 12.66 -2.14
CA LEU A 15 -0.95 13.43 -3.37
C LEU A 15 -1.09 14.91 -2.99
N GLU A 16 0.04 15.63 -2.93
CA GLU A 16 0.07 17.05 -2.59
C GLU A 16 -0.79 17.90 -3.52
N ASP A 17 -0.83 17.57 -4.82
CA ASP A 17 -1.57 18.30 -5.85
C ASP A 17 -3.07 18.42 -5.54
N GLU A 18 -3.67 17.34 -5.02
CA GLU A 18 -5.08 17.29 -4.64
C GLU A 18 -5.31 17.24 -3.13
N TYR A 19 -4.23 17.37 -2.35
CA TYR A 19 -4.23 17.34 -0.89
C TYR A 19 -4.95 16.12 -0.29
N ARG A 20 -4.79 14.95 -0.92
CA ARG A 20 -5.54 13.72 -0.59
C ARG A 20 -4.64 12.50 -0.50
N TRP A 21 -5.11 11.49 0.23
CA TRP A 21 -4.45 10.20 0.36
C TRP A 21 -4.98 9.24 -0.69
N CYS A 22 -4.08 8.74 -1.54
CA CYS A 22 -4.40 7.83 -2.62
C CYS A 22 -3.88 6.43 -2.31
N PRO A 23 -4.64 5.36 -2.62
CA PRO A 23 -4.18 3.99 -2.46
C PRO A 23 -2.87 3.76 -3.23
N LEU A 24 -1.84 3.31 -2.52
CA LEU A 24 -0.51 3.08 -3.06
C LEU A 24 -0.19 1.58 -3.07
N LYS A 25 0.36 1.12 -4.19
CA LYS A 25 0.96 -0.21 -4.34
C LYS A 25 2.45 -0.07 -4.58
N ILE A 26 3.23 -0.89 -3.91
CA ILE A 26 4.69 -0.85 -4.05
C ILE A 26 5.08 -1.87 -5.11
N ILE A 27 5.91 -1.46 -6.06
CA ILE A 27 6.37 -2.33 -7.13
C ILE A 27 7.74 -2.89 -6.72
N GLY A 28 7.74 -4.10 -6.17
CA GLY A 28 8.96 -4.72 -5.62
C GLY A 28 9.89 -5.28 -6.69
N SER A 29 9.32 -5.84 -7.75
CA SER A 29 10.09 -6.33 -8.87
C SER A 29 9.25 -6.41 -10.14
N ARG A 30 9.88 -6.10 -11.26
CA ARG A 30 9.30 -6.26 -12.59
C ARG A 30 10.01 -7.40 -13.29
N PHE A 31 9.34 -8.54 -13.40
CA PHE A 31 9.85 -9.69 -14.15
C PHE A 31 9.19 -9.71 -15.53
N GLY A 32 9.82 -9.01 -16.48
CA GLY A 32 9.26 -8.81 -17.83
C GLY A 32 7.96 -7.98 -17.80
N SER A 33 6.86 -8.59 -18.24
CA SER A 33 5.51 -7.97 -18.25
C SER A 33 4.71 -8.20 -16.97
N LYS A 34 5.25 -8.95 -15.99
CA LYS A 34 4.60 -9.19 -14.70
C LYS A 34 5.22 -8.28 -13.64
N GLU A 35 4.36 -7.47 -13.03
CA GLU A 35 4.70 -6.61 -11.90
C GLU A 35 4.37 -7.36 -10.61
N ILE A 36 5.38 -7.52 -9.77
CA ILE A 36 5.23 -8.11 -8.45
C ILE A 36 5.00 -6.96 -7.48
N ILE A 37 3.77 -6.87 -6.98
CA ILE A 37 3.43 -5.95 -5.90
C ILE A 37 4.16 -6.44 -4.65
N ALA A 38 5.06 -5.60 -4.12
CA ALA A 38 5.70 -5.88 -2.85
C ALA A 38 4.66 -5.81 -1.75
N ASN A 39 4.51 -6.90 -1.00
CA ASN A 39 3.75 -6.87 0.22
C ASN A 39 4.66 -6.32 1.32
N VAL A 40 4.45 -5.07 1.72
CA VAL A 40 5.29 -4.44 2.73
C VAL A 40 4.64 -4.62 4.08
N THR A 41 5.34 -5.31 4.98
CA THR A 41 4.94 -5.46 6.38
C THR A 41 5.40 -4.29 7.24
N LYS A 42 6.42 -3.53 6.82
CA LYS A 42 7.01 -2.40 7.56
C LYS A 42 7.60 -1.36 6.62
N LEU A 43 7.34 -0.07 6.85
CA LEU A 43 7.98 1.04 6.12
C LEU A 43 9.50 1.05 6.24
N ASP A 44 10.05 0.43 7.29
CA ASP A 44 11.49 0.40 7.55
C ASP A 44 12.27 -0.47 6.56
N GLU A 45 11.62 -1.49 5.99
CA GLU A 45 12.23 -2.36 4.97
C GLU A 45 12.27 -1.70 3.58
N LEU A 46 11.57 -0.58 3.42
CA LEU A 46 11.57 0.18 2.18
C LEU A 46 12.75 1.14 2.12
N PRO A 47 13.40 1.27 0.95
CA PRO A 47 14.38 2.31 0.75
C PRO A 47 13.72 3.70 0.86
N ASP A 48 14.54 4.72 1.12
CA ASP A 48 14.10 6.11 1.28
C ASP A 48 13.21 6.59 0.11
N VAL A 49 13.54 6.12 -1.11
CA VAL A 49 12.77 6.32 -2.33
C VAL A 49 12.58 4.98 -3.03
N PHE A 50 11.33 4.63 -3.37
CA PHE A 50 10.98 3.40 -4.08
C PHE A 50 10.01 3.67 -5.22
N ASN A 51 9.90 2.71 -6.15
CA ASN A 51 8.89 2.79 -7.21
C ASN A 51 7.54 2.36 -6.66
N GLY A 52 6.60 3.29 -6.65
CA GLY A 52 5.24 3.07 -6.23
C GLY A 52 4.28 3.32 -7.38
N CYS A 53 3.10 2.74 -7.26
CA CYS A 53 2.00 2.95 -8.18
C CYS A 53 0.78 3.36 -7.36
N TYR A 54 0.39 4.63 -7.47
CA TYR A 54 -0.76 5.16 -6.73
C TYR A 54 -1.98 5.26 -7.64
N LEU A 55 -3.16 5.05 -7.07
CA LEU A 55 -4.43 5.19 -7.74
C LEU A 55 -4.84 6.67 -7.71
N TYR A 56 -4.64 7.37 -8.81
CA TYR A 56 -5.04 8.77 -8.93
C TYR A 56 -6.56 8.88 -8.88
N SER A 57 -7.28 8.12 -9.71
CA SER A 57 -8.74 8.18 -9.73
C SER A 57 -9.37 6.80 -9.63
N GLN A 58 -10.16 6.59 -8.57
CA GLN A 58 -10.95 5.38 -8.39
C GLN A 58 -12.01 5.24 -9.48
N GLU A 59 -12.65 6.34 -9.88
CA GLU A 59 -13.70 6.33 -10.91
C GLU A 59 -13.19 5.88 -12.28
N THR A 60 -12.00 6.33 -12.66
CA THR A 60 -11.39 6.00 -13.96
C THR A 60 -10.41 4.83 -13.89
N CYS A 61 -10.19 4.26 -12.69
CA CYS A 61 -9.18 3.23 -12.41
C CYS A 61 -7.78 3.58 -12.96
N VAL A 62 -7.39 4.86 -12.93
CA VAL A 62 -6.10 5.31 -13.47
C VAL A 62 -5.01 5.23 -12.42
N TRP A 63 -4.01 4.41 -12.70
CA TRP A 63 -2.84 4.19 -11.87
C TRP A 63 -1.64 4.94 -12.44
N PHE A 64 -0.93 5.68 -11.59
CA PHE A 64 0.28 6.41 -11.94
C PHE A 64 1.49 5.79 -11.27
N TYR A 65 2.55 5.62 -12.05
CA TYR A 65 3.84 5.13 -11.57
C TYR A 65 4.72 6.31 -11.25
N ASP A 66 5.14 6.41 -10.00
CA ASP A 66 6.00 7.50 -9.56
C ASP A 66 7.01 7.02 -8.51
N LYS A 67 8.04 7.83 -8.28
CA LYS A 67 9.07 7.57 -7.27
C LYS A 67 8.61 8.14 -5.95
N ILE A 68 8.06 7.27 -5.13
CA ILE A 68 7.48 7.65 -3.86
C ILE A 68 8.55 7.64 -2.78
N LYS A 69 8.59 8.69 -1.97
CA LYS A 69 9.43 8.75 -0.78
C LYS A 69 8.72 8.11 0.38
N LYS A 70 9.47 7.41 1.24
CA LYS A 70 8.95 6.81 2.47
C LYS A 70 8.23 7.82 3.37
N ASP A 71 8.65 9.08 3.38
CA ASP A 71 8.08 10.15 4.22
C ASP A 71 6.66 10.55 3.78
N ASP A 72 6.37 10.50 2.48
CA ASP A 72 5.06 10.85 1.89
C ASP A 72 4.06 9.68 1.92
N VAL A 73 4.43 8.57 2.58
CA VAL A 73 3.65 7.33 2.60
C VAL A 73 3.21 7.03 4.02
N ARG A 74 1.96 6.62 4.17
CA ARG A 74 1.48 6.05 5.43
C ARG A 74 1.01 4.62 5.25
N ILE A 75 1.23 3.81 6.28
CA ILE A 75 0.57 2.52 6.40
C ILE A 75 -0.83 2.77 6.95
N VAL A 76 -1.83 2.34 6.19
CA VAL A 76 -3.18 2.15 6.68
C VAL A 76 -3.31 0.69 7.08
N HIS A 77 -3.42 0.45 8.39
CA HIS A 77 -3.91 -0.84 8.86
C HIS A 77 -5.35 -0.98 8.34
N GLY A 78 -5.54 -1.90 7.38
CA GLY A 78 -6.88 -2.44 7.14
C GLY A 78 -7.36 -2.92 8.49
N SER A 79 -8.51 -2.42 8.93
CA SER A 79 -9.05 -2.58 10.27
C SER A 79 -8.71 -3.95 10.83
N ILE A 80 -7.84 -3.97 11.83
CA ILE A 80 -7.80 -5.08 12.78
C ILE A 80 -9.19 -4.96 13.41
N LEU A 81 -10.16 -5.71 12.87
CA LEU A 81 -11.26 -6.15 13.69
C LEU A 81 -10.57 -7.07 14.70
N ASP A 82 -10.01 -6.44 15.73
CA ASP A 82 -9.78 -7.09 17.00
C ASP A 82 -11.20 -7.37 17.45
N ASP A 83 -11.75 -8.48 16.93
CA ASP A 83 -12.86 -9.18 17.56
C ASP A 83 -12.24 -9.69 18.85
N GLY A 84 -12.06 -8.74 19.77
CA GLY A 84 -11.81 -9.00 21.15
C GLY A 84 -12.95 -9.91 21.54
N ILE A 85 -12.63 -11.20 21.64
CA ILE A 85 -13.44 -12.21 22.27
C ILE A 85 -13.66 -11.68 23.69
N SER A 86 -14.67 -10.85 23.85
CA SER A 86 -15.15 -10.35 25.13
C SER A 86 -15.87 -11.53 25.76
N ASN A 87 -15.07 -12.37 26.39
CA ASN A 87 -15.51 -13.50 27.18
C ASN A 87 -16.37 -12.96 28.32
N TYR A 88 -17.68 -13.15 28.23
CA TYR A 88 -18.66 -12.91 29.29
C TYR A 88 -19.57 -14.12 29.44
#